data_AF-A0A968U4R0-F1
#
_entry.id   AF-A0A968U4R0-F1
#
_cell.length_a   1.000
_cell.length_b   1.000
_cell.length_c   1.000
_cell.angle_alpha   90.00
_cell.angle_beta   90.00
_cell.angle_gamma   90.00
#
_symmetry.space_group_name_H-M   'P 1'
#
loop_
_entity.id
_entity.type
_entity.pdbx_description
1 polymer ?
#
loop_
_entity_poly.entity_id
_entity_poly.type
_entity_poly.pdbx_seq_one_letter_code
_entity_poly.pdbx_strand_id
1 'polypeptide(L)'
;MELTTAVTSLPADGTSSILITATLTDGSGPVSGEQVAFTTNLGTVAPAGGTTDANGVVTTTLTSAFIAGNATIQAVSGQITDTLAVQFVDVSGATTIDVTQDTVITVSADQGTLRIAIPAGTFSETVAIEAGITSVPIEATESPSQTVGPALFFFELNARTATGMLVSNFAQLVTVTVGYNEDAVPAGLAEEDLRIVYWDGATWSDPTAYPPCIVAGCTQSVDAEANEITLLMDHFTEFAPVVVQQQDTRIYLPLVRRTN
;
A
#
# COMPACT_ATOMS: atom_id res chain seq x y z
N MET A 1 -22.32 -4.93 18.36
CA MET A 1 -21.02 -5.44 17.90
C MET A 1 -19.96 -4.84 18.81
N GLU A 2 -18.94 -5.61 19.12
CA GLU A 2 -17.81 -5.18 19.95
C GLU A 2 -16.51 -5.69 19.32
N LEU A 3 -15.54 -4.79 19.12
CA LEU A 3 -14.18 -5.09 18.69
C LEU A 3 -13.22 -5.14 19.87
N THR A 4 -12.41 -6.20 19.91
CA THR A 4 -11.39 -6.38 20.95
C THR A 4 -10.08 -6.89 20.37
N THR A 5 -9.00 -6.64 21.10
CA THR A 5 -7.66 -7.18 20.82
C THR A 5 -6.87 -7.32 22.12
N ALA A 6 -5.79 -8.09 22.09
CA ALA A 6 -4.95 -8.34 23.27
C ALA A 6 -4.00 -7.17 23.60
N VAL A 7 -3.59 -6.39 22.60
CA VAL A 7 -2.67 -5.25 22.77
C VAL A 7 -3.12 -4.09 21.90
N THR A 8 -2.92 -2.86 22.38
CA THR A 8 -3.30 -1.64 21.66
C THR A 8 -2.12 -0.96 20.98
N SER A 9 -0.99 -1.66 20.84
CA SER A 9 0.19 -1.15 20.15
C SER A 9 0.96 -2.25 19.44
N LEU A 10 1.47 -1.94 18.25
CA LEU A 10 2.39 -2.77 17.48
C LEU A 10 3.63 -1.97 17.08
N PRO A 11 4.81 -2.60 16.97
CA PRO A 11 5.90 -2.05 16.17
C PRO A 11 5.43 -1.71 14.75
N ALA A 12 5.80 -0.55 14.23
CA ALA A 12 5.61 -0.17 12.84
C ALA A 12 6.70 -0.79 11.94
N ASP A 13 6.76 -2.12 11.86
CA ASP A 13 7.79 -2.86 11.13
C ASP A 13 7.25 -3.62 9.91
N GLY A 14 5.99 -3.39 9.53
CA GLY A 14 5.36 -4.08 8.41
C GLY A 14 5.03 -5.56 8.60
N THR A 15 5.39 -6.17 9.73
CA THR A 15 5.34 -7.62 9.94
C THR A 15 4.70 -8.02 11.26
N SER A 16 4.77 -7.15 12.26
CA SER A 16 4.10 -7.27 13.54
C SER A 16 2.60 -7.34 13.33
N SER A 17 1.95 -8.28 14.00
CA SER A 17 0.52 -8.53 13.79
C SER A 17 -0.20 -8.90 15.08
N ILE A 18 -1.51 -8.63 15.10
CA ILE A 18 -2.41 -8.94 16.20
C ILE A 18 -3.74 -9.46 15.70
N LEU A 19 -4.35 -10.34 16.48
CA LEU A 19 -5.71 -10.78 16.25
C LEU A 19 -6.71 -9.71 16.71
N ILE A 20 -7.67 -9.40 15.85
CA ILE A 20 -8.82 -8.57 16.12
C ILE A 20 -10.06 -9.47 16.15
N THR A 21 -10.85 -9.36 17.21
CA THR A 21 -12.07 -10.16 17.41
C THR A 21 -13.29 -9.27 17.40
N ALA A 22 -14.23 -9.53 16.47
CA ALA A 22 -15.55 -8.93 16.45
C ALA A 22 -16.57 -9.90 17.06
N THR A 23 -17.33 -9.43 18.06
CA THR A 23 -18.42 -10.19 18.68
C THR A 23 -19.76 -9.50 18.40
N LEU A 24 -20.72 -10.24 17.84
CA LEU A 24 -22.06 -9.74 17.52
C LEU A 24 -23.13 -10.37 18.42
N THR A 25 -23.92 -9.51 19.06
CA THR A 25 -25.03 -9.88 19.94
C THR A 25 -26.25 -8.98 19.66
N ASP A 26 -27.46 -9.50 19.88
CA ASP A 26 -28.73 -8.81 19.63
C ASP A 26 -29.61 -8.62 20.90
N GLY A 27 -28.99 -8.77 22.08
CA GLY A 27 -29.69 -8.73 23.38
C GLY A 27 -30.40 -10.04 23.75
N SER A 28 -30.65 -10.95 22.80
CA SER A 28 -31.17 -12.30 23.05
C SER A 28 -30.05 -13.34 23.13
N GLY A 29 -28.89 -13.04 22.53
CA GLY A 29 -27.71 -13.89 22.58
C GLY A 29 -26.71 -13.54 21.48
N PRO A 30 -25.76 -14.45 21.19
CA PRO A 30 -24.87 -14.33 20.05
C PRO A 30 -25.62 -14.47 18.72
N VAL A 31 -25.21 -13.69 17.72
CA VAL A 31 -25.79 -13.72 16.37
C VAL A 31 -24.84 -14.45 15.42
N SER A 32 -25.18 -15.68 15.05
CA SER A 32 -24.41 -16.53 14.14
C SER A 32 -24.83 -16.37 12.68
N GLY A 33 -23.90 -16.58 11.75
CA GLY A 33 -24.19 -16.61 10.31
C GLY A 33 -24.24 -15.23 9.65
N GLU A 34 -23.85 -14.18 10.37
CA GLU A 34 -23.91 -12.81 9.88
C GLU A 34 -22.57 -12.39 9.25
N GLN A 35 -22.64 -11.66 8.13
CA GLN A 35 -21.44 -11.20 7.43
C GLN A 35 -20.89 -9.94 8.11
N VAL A 36 -19.58 -9.94 8.39
CA VAL A 36 -18.84 -8.79 8.90
C VAL A 36 -17.73 -8.45 7.93
N ALA A 37 -17.64 -7.18 7.55
CA ALA A 37 -16.53 -6.62 6.78
C ALA A 37 -15.60 -5.83 7.71
N PHE A 38 -14.29 -5.93 7.49
CA PHE A 38 -13.24 -5.24 8.22
C PHE A 38 -12.47 -4.30 7.29
N THR A 39 -12.20 -3.09 7.77
CA THR A 39 -11.32 -2.13 7.10
C THR A 39 -10.36 -1.51 8.11
N THR A 40 -9.23 -0.97 7.63
CA THR A 40 -8.29 -0.18 8.44
C THR A 40 -7.80 1.01 7.63
N ASN A 41 -7.44 2.11 8.30
CA ASN A 41 -6.81 3.27 7.65
C ASN A 41 -5.27 3.20 7.64
N LEU A 42 -4.66 2.24 8.34
CA LEU A 42 -3.22 2.03 8.38
C LEU A 42 -2.90 0.55 8.62
N GLY A 43 -1.89 0.03 7.92
CA GLY A 43 -1.58 -1.39 7.90
C GLY A 43 -2.60 -2.18 7.07
N THR A 44 -2.64 -3.49 7.26
CA THR A 44 -3.55 -4.38 6.51
C THR A 44 -4.36 -5.27 7.44
N VAL A 45 -5.59 -5.61 7.04
CA VAL A 45 -6.43 -6.59 7.73
C VAL A 45 -6.69 -7.80 6.83
N ALA A 46 -6.48 -9.01 7.35
CA ALA A 46 -6.72 -10.24 6.62
C ALA A 46 -7.25 -11.36 7.55
N PRO A 47 -8.37 -12.03 7.20
CA PRO A 47 -9.25 -11.71 6.07
C PRO A 47 -10.00 -10.39 6.27
N ALA A 48 -10.29 -9.66 5.18
CA ALA A 48 -11.05 -8.39 5.22
C ALA A 48 -12.56 -8.58 5.47
N GLY A 49 -13.02 -9.82 5.66
CA GLY A 49 -14.39 -10.11 6.03
C GLY A 49 -14.57 -11.58 6.42
N GLY A 50 -15.70 -11.88 7.04
CA GLY A 50 -16.04 -13.25 7.43
C GLY A 50 -17.48 -13.38 7.91
N THR A 51 -17.85 -14.59 8.30
CA THR A 51 -19.17 -14.89 8.85
C THR A 51 -19.05 -15.24 10.32
N THR A 52 -19.93 -14.69 11.16
CA THR A 52 -19.93 -14.99 12.60
C THR A 52 -20.25 -16.46 12.86
N ASP A 53 -19.51 -17.06 13.79
CA ASP A 53 -19.70 -18.45 14.21
C ASP A 53 -20.93 -18.61 15.14
N ALA A 54 -21.12 -19.81 15.70
CA ALA A 54 -22.22 -20.09 16.64
C ALA A 54 -22.18 -19.24 17.94
N ASN A 55 -21.03 -18.66 18.27
CA ASN A 55 -20.84 -17.76 19.40
C ASN A 55 -20.93 -16.29 18.99
N GLY A 56 -21.31 -15.99 17.74
CA GLY A 56 -21.39 -14.65 17.22
C GLY A 56 -20.03 -14.01 16.98
N VAL A 57 -18.97 -14.81 16.86
CA VAL A 57 -17.58 -14.35 16.76
C VAL A 57 -17.06 -14.48 15.33
N VAL A 58 -16.34 -13.46 14.88
CA VAL A 58 -15.54 -13.49 13.66
C VAL A 58 -14.24 -12.72 13.90
N THR A 59 -13.15 -13.17 13.31
CA THR A 59 -11.81 -12.63 13.56
C THR A 59 -11.13 -12.18 12.28
N THR A 60 -10.27 -11.18 12.41
CA THR A 60 -9.30 -10.76 11.38
C THR A 60 -7.94 -10.54 12.02
N THR A 61 -6.87 -10.55 11.24
CA THR A 61 -5.52 -10.20 11.70
C THR A 61 -5.15 -8.83 11.17
N LEU A 62 -4.80 -7.90 12.06
CA LEU A 62 -4.16 -6.64 11.70
C LEU A 62 -2.65 -6.84 11.62
N THR A 63 -2.05 -6.51 10.49
CA THR A 63 -0.60 -6.41 10.31
C THR A 63 -0.20 -4.94 10.25
N SER A 64 0.85 -4.57 11.00
CA SER A 64 1.35 -3.19 11.07
C SER A 64 1.84 -2.68 9.72
N ALA A 65 1.77 -1.36 9.52
CA ALA A 65 2.53 -0.68 8.47
C ALA A 65 4.00 -0.52 8.90
N PHE A 66 4.83 0.08 8.04
CA PHE A 66 6.19 0.50 8.39
C PHE A 66 6.26 1.87 9.04
N ILE A 67 5.11 2.54 9.13
CA ILE A 67 5.03 3.92 9.54
C ILE A 67 4.21 4.02 10.81
N ALA A 68 4.77 4.76 11.75
CA ALA A 68 4.14 5.01 13.03
C ALA A 68 2.87 5.87 12.84
N GLY A 69 1.83 5.52 13.58
CA GLY A 69 0.54 6.16 13.44
C GLY A 69 -0.54 5.45 14.23
N ASN A 70 -1.78 5.92 14.09
CA ASN A 70 -2.93 5.27 14.68
C ASN A 70 -3.69 4.50 13.59
N ALA A 71 -3.63 3.18 13.65
CA ALA A 71 -4.50 2.30 12.88
C ALA A 71 -5.87 2.25 13.55
N THR A 72 -6.90 2.65 12.82
CA THR A 72 -8.31 2.58 13.20
C THR A 72 -8.95 1.49 12.37
N ILE A 73 -9.26 0.39 13.02
CA ILE A 73 -9.93 -0.77 12.44
C ILE A 73 -11.43 -0.55 12.60
N GLN A 74 -12.18 -0.75 11.54
CA GLN A 74 -13.63 -0.70 11.54
C GLN A 74 -14.19 -2.06 11.17
N ALA A 75 -15.19 -2.52 11.92
CA ALA A 75 -16.04 -3.64 11.55
C ALA A 75 -17.43 -3.13 11.17
N VAL A 76 -18.06 -3.76 10.16
CA VAL A 76 -19.41 -3.43 9.70
C VAL A 76 -20.20 -4.72 9.43
N SER A 77 -21.42 -4.81 9.97
CA SER A 77 -22.43 -5.81 9.63
C SER A 77 -23.78 -5.10 9.47
N GLY A 78 -24.31 -5.09 8.25
CA GLY A 78 -25.54 -4.35 7.92
C GLY A 78 -25.43 -2.85 8.24
N GLN A 79 -26.12 -2.40 9.28
CA GLN A 79 -26.08 -1.01 9.78
C GLN A 79 -25.30 -0.87 11.11
N ILE A 80 -24.76 -1.96 11.63
CA ILE A 80 -24.03 -2.00 12.88
C ILE A 80 -22.54 -1.83 12.57
N THR A 81 -21.90 -0.88 13.25
CA THR A 81 -20.47 -0.62 13.13
C THR A 81 -19.83 -0.48 14.51
N ASP A 82 -18.56 -0.84 14.60
CA ASP A 82 -17.70 -0.57 15.74
C ASP A 82 -16.28 -0.27 15.26
N THR A 83 -15.50 0.46 16.06
CA THR A 83 -14.11 0.82 15.73
C THR A 83 -13.16 0.56 16.89
N LEU A 84 -11.92 0.20 16.54
CA LEU A 84 -10.84 -0.08 17.47
C LEU A 84 -9.56 0.61 17.01
N ALA A 85 -8.88 1.29 17.93
CA ALA A 85 -7.60 1.96 17.63
C ALA A 85 -6.41 1.14 18.15
N VAL A 86 -5.39 1.00 17.30
CA VAL A 86 -4.11 0.35 17.61
C VAL A 86 -3.00 1.29 17.19
N GLN A 87 -2.07 1.58 18.10
CA GLN A 87 -0.96 2.47 17.83
C GLN A 87 0.20 1.70 17.18
N PHE A 88 0.57 2.07 15.95
CA PHE A 88 1.84 1.65 15.37
C PHE A 88 2.93 2.57 15.92
N VAL A 89 3.83 1.98 16.68
CA VAL A 89 4.93 2.65 17.35
C VAL A 89 6.12 2.59 16.44
N ASP A 90 6.74 3.75 16.22
CA ASP A 90 7.93 3.84 15.39
C ASP A 90 9.02 2.90 15.91
N VAL A 91 9.47 2.03 15.02
CA VAL A 91 10.63 1.15 15.21
C VAL A 91 11.63 1.34 14.08
N SER A 92 11.42 2.35 13.23
CA SER A 92 12.24 2.61 12.06
C SER A 92 13.66 2.97 12.48
N GLY A 93 14.63 2.46 11.70
CA GLY A 93 15.97 3.02 11.63
C GLY A 93 15.95 4.26 10.73
N ALA A 94 15.09 5.24 11.04
CA ALA A 94 14.91 6.44 10.22
C ALA A 94 16.27 7.06 9.87
N THR A 95 16.48 7.32 8.57
CA THR A 95 17.71 7.95 8.11
C THR A 95 17.52 9.45 8.10
N THR A 96 18.27 10.16 8.95
CA THR A 96 18.30 11.62 8.94
C THR A 96 19.10 12.13 7.74
N ILE A 97 18.53 13.05 6.97
CA ILE A 97 19.18 13.62 5.78
C ILE A 97 19.79 14.98 6.08
N ASP A 98 21.05 15.16 5.68
CA ASP A 98 21.66 16.47 5.53
C ASP A 98 21.21 17.07 4.19
N VAL A 99 20.44 18.16 4.26
CA VAL A 99 19.86 18.82 3.08
C VAL A 99 20.90 19.39 2.12
N THR A 100 22.17 19.48 2.54
CA THR A 100 23.25 20.02 1.70
C THR A 100 23.92 18.99 0.81
N GLN A 101 23.58 17.71 0.96
CA GLN A 101 24.24 16.61 0.24
C GLN A 101 23.24 15.66 -0.40
N ASP A 102 23.66 15.08 -1.52
CA ASP A 102 22.93 13.98 -2.15
C ASP A 102 22.95 12.77 -1.21
N THR A 103 21.80 12.15 -1.03
CA THR A 103 21.65 10.99 -0.16
C THR A 103 21.00 9.85 -0.93
N VAL A 104 21.46 8.61 -0.70
CA VAL A 104 20.84 7.40 -1.23
C VAL A 104 20.45 6.50 -0.08
N ILE A 105 19.17 6.12 -0.03
CA ILE A 105 18.63 5.16 0.95
C ILE A 105 18.26 3.89 0.20
N THR A 106 18.65 2.73 0.74
CA THR A 106 18.28 1.43 0.20
C THR A 106 17.50 0.63 1.24
N VAL A 107 16.36 0.11 0.84
CA VAL A 107 15.53 -0.82 1.63
C VAL A 107 15.43 -2.13 0.87
N SER A 108 15.52 -3.26 1.56
CA SER A 108 15.37 -4.58 0.96
C SER A 108 14.49 -5.45 1.83
N ALA A 109 13.56 -6.14 1.19
CA ALA A 109 12.68 -7.14 1.78
C ALA A 109 12.60 -8.35 0.83
N ASP A 110 12.01 -9.45 1.28
CA ASP A 110 11.90 -10.67 0.46
C ASP A 110 11.12 -10.44 -0.85
N GLN A 111 10.18 -9.48 -0.86
CA GLN A 111 9.30 -9.20 -2.00
C GLN A 111 9.92 -8.22 -3.02
N GLY A 112 10.93 -7.45 -2.63
CA GLY A 112 11.46 -6.37 -3.47
C GLY A 112 12.47 -5.47 -2.78
N THR A 113 12.93 -4.47 -3.52
CA THR A 113 13.91 -3.48 -3.05
C THR A 113 13.48 -2.07 -3.42
N LEU A 114 13.90 -1.10 -2.60
CA LEU A 114 13.77 0.32 -2.90
C LEU A 114 15.15 0.95 -2.88
N ARG A 115 15.45 1.77 -3.86
CA ARG A 115 16.60 2.68 -3.86
C ARG A 115 16.11 4.11 -4.10
N ILE A 116 16.24 4.95 -3.08
CA ILE A 116 15.70 6.30 -3.02
C ILE A 116 16.89 7.27 -3.09
N ALA A 117 17.09 7.90 -4.24
CA ALA A 117 18.13 8.91 -4.45
C ALA A 117 17.53 10.31 -4.32
N ILE A 118 17.99 11.03 -3.29
CA ILE A 118 17.48 12.34 -2.86
C ILE A 118 18.57 13.37 -3.13
N PRO A 119 18.39 14.27 -4.11
CA PRO A 119 19.33 15.35 -4.36
C PRO A 119 19.45 16.33 -3.19
N ALA A 120 20.62 16.97 -3.07
CA ALA A 120 20.82 18.10 -2.17
C ALA A 120 19.82 19.23 -2.46
N GLY A 121 19.25 19.82 -1.43
CA GLY A 121 18.26 20.90 -1.53
C GLY A 121 16.84 20.44 -1.86
N THR A 122 16.56 19.13 -1.83
CA THR A 122 15.19 18.59 -1.94
C THR A 122 14.28 19.11 -0.83
N PHE A 123 14.81 19.23 0.40
CA PHE A 123 14.09 19.72 1.58
C PHE A 123 14.67 21.06 2.06
N SER A 124 13.81 21.92 2.61
CA SER A 124 14.23 23.23 3.17
C SER A 124 14.83 23.13 4.57
N GLU A 125 14.69 21.98 5.23
CA GLU A 125 15.21 21.70 6.56
C GLU A 125 15.51 20.20 6.70
N THR A 126 16.27 19.83 7.74
CA THR A 126 16.59 18.43 8.04
C THR A 126 15.30 17.64 8.28
N VAL A 127 15.19 16.51 7.58
CA VAL A 127 14.09 15.56 7.71
C VAL A 127 14.61 14.16 8.03
N ALA A 128 13.76 13.38 8.70
CA ALA A 128 13.89 11.94 8.82
C ALA A 128 13.13 11.28 7.67
N ILE A 129 13.78 10.37 6.94
CA ILE A 129 13.12 9.54 5.93
C ILE A 129 12.76 8.20 6.54
N GLU A 130 11.48 7.88 6.43
CA GLU A 130 10.87 6.61 6.78
C GLU A 130 10.53 5.89 5.47
N ALA A 131 11.00 4.66 5.31
CA ALA A 131 10.76 3.86 4.11
C ALA A 131 10.60 2.39 4.50
N GLY A 132 9.61 1.71 3.91
CA GLY A 132 9.35 0.30 4.20
C GLY A 132 8.57 -0.42 3.10
N ILE A 133 8.69 -1.75 3.07
CA ILE A 133 8.07 -2.64 2.06
C ILE A 133 7.21 -3.68 2.76
N THR A 134 5.89 -3.61 2.59
CA THR A 134 4.91 -4.52 3.17
C THR A 134 4.47 -5.56 2.14
N SER A 135 4.55 -6.84 2.47
CA SER A 135 4.01 -7.90 1.62
C SER A 135 2.48 -7.78 1.48
N VAL A 136 1.93 -8.11 0.31
CA VAL A 136 0.48 -8.27 0.16
C VAL A 136 0.05 -9.56 0.84
N PRO A 137 -0.97 -9.55 1.72
CA PRO A 137 -1.58 -10.79 2.20
C PRO A 137 -2.11 -11.59 1.01
N ILE A 138 -1.80 -12.88 0.94
CA ILE A 138 -2.11 -13.78 -0.20
C ILE A 138 -3.62 -13.80 -0.55
N GLU A 139 -4.50 -13.39 0.37
CA GLU A 139 -5.96 -13.36 0.19
C GLU A 139 -6.54 -11.95 -0.12
N ALA A 140 -5.73 -10.89 -0.06
CA ALA A 140 -6.16 -9.52 -0.34
C ALA A 140 -6.12 -9.23 -1.85
N THR A 141 -6.97 -9.90 -2.61
CA THR A 141 -7.18 -9.66 -4.06
C THR A 141 -8.23 -8.57 -4.31
N GLU A 142 -8.35 -7.57 -3.43
CA GLU A 142 -9.13 -6.38 -3.75
C GLU A 142 -8.30 -5.56 -4.74
N SER A 143 -8.49 -5.87 -6.02
CA SER A 143 -7.95 -5.11 -7.13
C SER A 143 -8.23 -3.61 -6.90
N PRO A 144 -7.23 -2.71 -7.02
CA PRO A 144 -7.39 -1.25 -6.87
C PRO A 144 -8.51 -0.66 -7.75
N SER A 145 -8.88 -1.39 -8.80
CA SER A 145 -10.04 -1.23 -9.67
C SER A 145 -10.15 -2.51 -10.53
N GLN A 146 -11.30 -2.84 -11.14
CA GLN A 146 -11.44 -4.02 -12.04
C GLN A 146 -10.47 -4.02 -13.24
N THR A 147 -9.76 -2.92 -13.48
CA THR A 147 -8.76 -2.75 -14.55
C THR A 147 -7.30 -2.89 -14.05
N VAL A 148 -7.08 -3.05 -12.75
CA VAL A 148 -5.76 -3.11 -12.11
C VAL A 148 -5.61 -4.46 -11.40
N GLY A 149 -4.55 -5.21 -11.69
CA GLY A 149 -4.24 -6.49 -11.07
C GLY A 149 -3.87 -6.37 -9.58
N PRO A 150 -3.62 -7.50 -8.89
CA PRO A 150 -3.16 -7.47 -7.51
C PRO A 150 -1.81 -6.75 -7.40
N ALA A 151 -1.59 -6.09 -6.27
CA ALA A 151 -0.28 -5.52 -5.94
C ALA A 151 0.75 -6.64 -5.72
N LEU A 152 1.99 -6.43 -6.16
CA LEU A 152 3.09 -7.35 -5.85
C LEU A 152 3.53 -7.21 -4.38
N PHE A 153 3.58 -5.96 -3.91
CA PHE A 153 3.80 -5.54 -2.53
C PHE A 153 3.31 -4.09 -2.38
N PHE A 154 3.23 -3.61 -1.15
CA PHE A 154 3.06 -2.19 -0.84
C PHE A 154 4.41 -1.63 -0.39
N PHE A 155 4.67 -0.37 -0.68
CA PHE A 155 5.75 0.34 -0.02
C PHE A 155 5.30 1.73 0.38
N GLU A 156 5.77 2.17 1.54
CA GLU A 156 5.42 3.45 2.12
C GLU A 156 6.69 4.28 2.26
N LEU A 157 6.61 5.53 1.80
CA LEU A 157 7.65 6.53 1.97
C LEU A 157 7.07 7.69 2.77
N ASN A 158 7.82 8.22 3.72
CA ASN A 158 7.50 9.48 4.39
C ASN A 158 8.77 10.30 4.66
N ALA A 159 8.61 11.62 4.61
CA ALA A 159 9.59 12.57 5.09
C ALA A 159 8.98 13.32 6.27
N ARG A 160 9.66 13.32 7.42
CA ARG A 160 9.19 14.02 8.63
C ARG A 160 10.18 15.05 9.13
N THR A 161 9.67 16.19 9.56
CA THR A 161 10.47 17.19 10.30
C THR A 161 10.85 16.63 11.67
N ALA A 162 11.77 17.30 12.37
CA ALA A 162 12.14 16.94 13.75
C ALA A 162 10.95 16.96 14.74
N THR A 163 9.86 17.64 14.41
CA THR A 163 8.62 17.66 15.23
C THR A 163 7.61 16.60 14.80
N GLY A 164 7.97 15.70 13.87
CA GLY A 164 7.14 14.60 13.38
C GLY A 164 6.11 14.99 12.32
N MET A 165 6.12 16.24 11.81
CA MET A 165 5.19 16.67 10.77
C MET A 165 5.62 16.13 9.41
N LEU A 166 4.65 15.66 8.61
CA LEU A 166 4.90 15.22 7.25
C LEU A 166 5.32 16.38 6.34
N VAL A 167 6.34 16.13 5.52
CA VAL A 167 6.76 17.00 4.43
C VAL A 167 6.25 16.39 3.13
N SER A 168 5.25 17.04 2.53
CA SER A 168 4.52 16.51 1.38
C SER A 168 4.87 17.17 0.04
N ASN A 169 5.79 18.13 0.01
CA ASN A 169 6.20 18.82 -1.22
C ASN A 169 7.71 18.99 -1.25
N PHE A 170 8.34 18.59 -2.35
CA PHE A 170 9.80 18.64 -2.51
C PHE A 170 10.20 19.72 -3.51
N ALA A 171 11.33 20.39 -3.24
CA ALA A 171 11.85 21.42 -4.14
C ALA A 171 12.53 20.83 -5.40
N GLN A 172 12.85 19.53 -5.36
CA GLN A 172 13.47 18.78 -6.45
C GLN A 172 12.82 17.40 -6.55
N LEU A 173 12.94 16.79 -7.73
CA LEU A 173 12.49 15.41 -7.93
C LEU A 173 13.44 14.44 -7.21
N VAL A 174 12.85 13.48 -6.51
CA VAL A 174 13.53 12.31 -5.95
C VAL A 174 13.42 11.17 -6.96
N THR A 175 14.51 10.42 -7.17
CA THR A 175 14.49 9.19 -7.96
C THR A 175 14.24 8.00 -7.03
N VAL A 176 13.16 7.25 -7.26
CA VAL A 176 12.89 5.98 -6.57
C VAL A 176 12.97 4.85 -7.57
N THR A 177 13.92 3.95 -7.39
CA THR A 177 14.03 2.70 -8.14
C THR A 177 13.45 1.57 -7.29
N VAL A 178 12.42 0.91 -7.83
CA VAL A 178 11.69 -0.19 -7.20
C VAL A 178 12.10 -1.48 -7.91
N GLY A 179 12.87 -2.33 -7.23
CA GLY A 179 13.16 -3.68 -7.71
C GLY A 179 12.05 -4.63 -7.27
N TYR A 180 11.55 -5.48 -8.17
CA TYR A 180 10.51 -6.46 -7.87
C TYR A 180 10.99 -7.89 -8.13
N ASN A 181 10.35 -8.86 -7.48
CA ASN A 181 10.55 -10.27 -7.79
C ASN A 181 9.68 -10.67 -9.00
N GLU A 182 10.31 -11.12 -10.07
CA GLU A 182 9.64 -11.62 -11.30
C GLU A 182 8.65 -12.75 -10.98
N ASP A 183 8.98 -13.64 -10.05
CA ASP A 183 8.11 -14.75 -9.65
C ASP A 183 6.80 -14.28 -8.98
N ALA A 184 6.75 -13.03 -8.50
CA ALA A 184 5.55 -12.44 -7.93
C ALA A 184 4.56 -11.93 -8.98
N VAL A 185 5.01 -11.74 -10.24
CA VAL A 185 4.15 -11.28 -11.33
C VAL A 185 3.19 -12.41 -11.73
N PRO A 186 1.85 -12.19 -11.68
CA PRO A 186 0.90 -13.25 -11.98
C PRO A 186 1.05 -13.78 -13.40
N ALA A 187 0.99 -15.10 -13.55
CA ALA A 187 1.10 -15.76 -14.84
C ALA A 187 0.06 -15.24 -15.85
N GLY A 188 0.53 -14.90 -17.06
CA GLY A 188 -0.32 -14.37 -18.14
C GLY A 188 -0.47 -12.85 -18.14
N LEU A 189 0.18 -12.15 -17.20
CA LEU A 189 0.35 -10.70 -17.22
C LEU A 189 1.75 -10.35 -17.74
N ALA A 190 1.85 -9.20 -18.42
CA ALA A 190 3.08 -8.75 -19.03
C ALA A 190 3.77 -7.72 -18.12
N GLU A 191 5.07 -7.87 -17.89
CA GLU A 191 5.82 -6.97 -17.02
C GLU A 191 5.92 -5.55 -17.58
N GLU A 192 5.89 -5.39 -18.90
CA GLU A 192 5.81 -4.08 -19.53
C GLU A 192 4.55 -3.29 -19.16
N ASP A 193 3.53 -3.95 -18.62
CA ASP A 193 2.29 -3.35 -18.12
C ASP A 193 2.33 -3.07 -16.61
N LEU A 194 3.46 -3.33 -15.93
CA LEU A 194 3.65 -2.93 -14.54
C LEU A 194 3.60 -1.40 -14.43
N ARG A 195 2.83 -0.92 -13.46
CA ARG A 195 2.76 0.49 -13.09
C ARG A 195 2.84 0.59 -11.59
N ILE A 196 3.35 1.72 -11.11
CA ILE A 196 3.20 2.06 -9.70
C ILE A 196 1.88 2.82 -9.56
N VAL A 197 0.97 2.34 -8.74
CA VAL A 197 -0.17 3.12 -8.23
C VAL A 197 0.19 3.72 -6.87
N TYR A 198 -0.52 4.76 -6.47
CA TYR A 198 -0.31 5.42 -5.18
C TYR A 198 -1.62 5.70 -4.46
N TRP A 199 -1.56 5.82 -3.15
CA TRP A 199 -2.71 6.19 -2.33
C TRP A 199 -2.87 7.71 -2.26
N ASP A 200 -4.03 8.23 -2.68
CA ASP A 200 -4.34 9.67 -2.64
C ASP A 200 -5.05 10.13 -1.35
N GLY A 201 -5.25 9.22 -0.39
CA GLY A 201 -6.01 9.45 0.84
C GLY A 201 -7.44 8.90 0.80
N ALA A 202 -7.96 8.53 -0.38
CA ALA A 202 -9.29 7.96 -0.55
C ALA A 202 -9.30 6.75 -1.49
N THR A 203 -8.51 6.78 -2.55
CA THR A 203 -8.43 5.75 -3.57
C THR A 203 -6.99 5.49 -4.02
N TRP A 204 -6.76 4.27 -4.50
CA TRP A 204 -5.54 3.94 -5.23
C TRP A 204 -5.63 4.50 -6.64
N SER A 205 -4.72 5.41 -6.98
CA SER A 205 -4.71 6.19 -8.21
C SER A 205 -3.51 5.84 -9.08
N ASP A 206 -3.72 5.79 -10.39
CA ASP A 206 -2.65 5.62 -11.40
C ASP A 206 -1.98 6.98 -11.67
N PRO A 207 -0.64 7.11 -11.60
CA PRO A 207 0.09 8.32 -11.94
C PRO A 207 -0.14 8.81 -13.37
N THR A 208 -0.56 7.95 -14.30
CA THR A 208 -0.95 8.36 -15.65
C THR A 208 -2.25 9.17 -15.65
N ALA A 209 -3.03 9.12 -14.58
CA ALA A 209 -4.31 9.79 -14.41
C ALA A 209 -4.35 10.88 -13.30
N TYR A 210 -3.36 11.03 -12.41
CA TYR A 210 -3.43 12.02 -11.29
C TYR A 210 -2.07 12.27 -10.56
N PRO A 211 -1.73 13.48 -10.02
CA PRO A 211 -1.95 14.88 -10.45
C PRO A 211 -0.65 15.49 -11.06
N PRO A 212 -0.64 16.76 -11.53
CA PRO A 212 0.62 17.42 -11.88
C PRO A 212 1.49 17.51 -10.63
N CYS A 213 2.68 16.91 -10.70
CA CYS A 213 3.74 17.27 -9.77
C CYS A 213 3.92 18.79 -9.76
N ILE A 214 4.14 19.34 -8.57
CA ILE A 214 4.49 20.75 -8.40
C ILE A 214 5.76 21.04 -9.18
N VAL A 215 6.71 20.11 -9.15
CA VAL A 215 7.88 20.10 -10.01
C VAL A 215 7.56 19.36 -11.29
N ALA A 216 7.55 20.07 -12.43
CA ALA A 216 7.39 19.44 -13.73
C ALA A 216 8.49 18.38 -13.97
N GLY A 217 8.10 17.19 -14.40
CA GLY A 217 9.06 16.13 -14.76
C GLY A 217 8.88 14.80 -14.03
N CYS A 218 7.84 14.62 -13.22
CA CYS A 218 7.50 13.30 -12.72
C CYS A 218 7.22 12.32 -13.86
N THR A 219 7.80 11.14 -13.76
CA THR A 219 7.70 10.07 -14.74
C THR A 219 7.76 8.72 -14.04
N GLN A 220 7.22 7.71 -14.70
CA GLN A 220 7.51 6.32 -14.39
C GLN A 220 8.03 5.61 -15.64
N SER A 221 8.98 4.70 -15.47
CA SER A 221 9.48 3.84 -16.54
C SER A 221 9.76 2.46 -16.00
N VAL A 222 9.38 1.43 -16.76
CA VAL A 222 9.64 0.02 -16.44
C VAL A 222 10.84 -0.44 -17.25
N ASP A 223 11.77 -1.11 -16.59
CA ASP A 223 12.83 -1.92 -17.19
C ASP A 223 12.58 -3.38 -16.78
N ALA A 224 11.83 -4.09 -17.62
CA ALA A 224 11.45 -5.48 -17.38
C ALA A 224 12.63 -6.46 -17.52
N GLU A 225 13.72 -6.05 -18.17
CA GLU A 225 14.92 -6.88 -18.28
C GLU A 225 15.74 -6.82 -16.99
N ALA A 226 15.68 -5.68 -16.29
CA ALA A 226 16.32 -5.46 -15.00
C ALA A 226 15.42 -5.79 -13.79
N ASN A 227 14.14 -6.10 -14.00
CA ASN A 227 13.13 -6.21 -12.95
C ASN A 227 13.03 -4.95 -12.07
N GLU A 228 13.06 -3.77 -12.72
CA GLU A 228 13.06 -2.47 -12.06
C GLU A 228 11.97 -1.53 -12.60
N ILE A 229 11.37 -0.75 -11.71
CA ILE A 229 10.52 0.40 -12.05
C ILE A 229 11.16 1.66 -11.47
N THR A 230 11.41 2.66 -12.32
CA THR A 230 11.97 3.95 -11.89
C THR A 230 10.91 5.03 -11.88
N LEU A 231 10.85 5.75 -10.77
CA LEU A 231 9.95 6.88 -10.53
C LEU A 231 10.77 8.16 -10.33
N LEU A 232 10.31 9.25 -10.94
CA LEU A 232 10.67 10.62 -10.56
C LEU A 232 9.44 11.25 -9.88
N MET A 233 9.60 11.73 -8.65
CA MET A 233 8.49 12.22 -7.81
C MET A 233 8.89 13.40 -6.91
N ASP A 234 7.92 14.21 -6.51
CA ASP A 234 8.12 15.37 -5.62
C ASP A 234 7.29 15.30 -4.32
N HIS A 235 6.73 14.14 -4.03
CA HIS A 235 5.98 13.86 -2.81
C HIS A 235 6.09 12.37 -2.47
N PHE A 236 5.91 12.06 -1.19
CA PHE A 236 5.85 10.70 -0.68
C PHE A 236 4.45 10.38 -0.18
N THR A 237 4.08 9.10 -0.29
CA THR A 237 2.82 8.50 0.14
C THR A 237 3.02 6.98 0.21
N GLU A 238 1.92 6.22 0.22
CA GLU A 238 1.89 4.78 -0.01
C GLU A 238 1.78 4.45 -1.51
N PHE A 239 2.50 3.41 -1.93
CA PHE A 239 2.63 3.00 -3.32
C PHE A 239 2.51 1.48 -3.46
N ALA A 240 2.14 1.03 -4.66
CA ALA A 240 2.11 -0.38 -5.00
C ALA A 240 2.46 -0.62 -6.48
N PRO A 241 3.44 -1.50 -6.80
CA PRO A 241 3.55 -2.09 -8.13
C PRO A 241 2.37 -3.02 -8.42
N VAL A 242 1.69 -2.75 -9.53
CA VAL A 242 0.53 -3.50 -10.02
C VAL A 242 0.66 -3.69 -11.53
N VAL A 243 0.11 -4.78 -12.06
CA VAL A 243 -0.05 -4.90 -13.51
C VAL A 243 -1.37 -4.26 -13.91
N VAL A 244 -1.34 -3.24 -14.77
CA VAL A 244 -2.55 -2.61 -15.29
C VAL A 244 -2.96 -3.32 -16.58
N GLN A 245 -4.12 -3.98 -16.58
CA GLN A 245 -4.63 -4.57 -17.83
C GLN A 245 -5.18 -3.44 -18.70
N GLN A 246 -4.50 -3.11 -19.79
CA GLN A 246 -5.12 -2.25 -20.79
C GLN A 246 -6.41 -2.93 -21.28
N GLN A 247 -7.54 -2.18 -21.33
CA GLN A 247 -8.70 -2.60 -22.13
C GLN A 247 -8.35 -2.52 -23.62
N ASP A 248 -7.36 -3.29 -24.06
CA ASP A 248 -6.98 -3.35 -25.45
C ASP A 248 -8.02 -4.23 -26.15
N THR A 249 -9.13 -3.61 -26.55
CA THR A 249 -10.13 -4.25 -27.41
C THR A 249 -9.54 -4.38 -28.81
N ARG A 250 -8.52 -5.23 -28.97
CA ARG A 250 -8.05 -5.64 -30.29
C ARG A 250 -9.09 -6.59 -30.86
N ILE A 251 -10.10 -6.03 -31.51
CA ILE A 251 -10.98 -6.78 -32.40
C ILE A 251 -10.08 -7.31 -33.52
N TYR A 252 -9.68 -8.58 -33.41
CA TYR A 252 -9.13 -9.31 -34.54
C TYR A 252 -10.25 -9.49 -35.56
N LEU A 253 -10.31 -8.59 -36.55
CA LEU A 253 -11.05 -8.84 -37.78
C LEU A 253 -10.41 -10.06 -38.46
N PRO A 254 -11.16 -11.16 -38.70
CA PRO A 254 -10.61 -12.25 -39.48
C PRO A 254 -10.22 -11.73 -40.87
N LEU A 255 -9.01 -12.10 -41.32
CA LEU A 255 -8.55 -11.85 -42.68
C LEU A 255 -9.51 -12.53 -43.67
N VAL A 256 -10.46 -11.76 -44.22
CA VAL A 256 -11.27 -12.22 -45.36
C VAL A 256 -10.36 -12.20 -46.58
N ARG A 257 -9.75 -13.34 -46.91
CA ARG A 257 -9.20 -13.56 -48.25
C ARG A 257 -10.38 -13.61 -49.23
N ARG A 258 -10.53 -12.58 -50.06
CA ARG A 258 -11.33 -12.70 -51.29
C ARG A 258 -10.55 -13.59 -52.25
N THR A 259 -11.06 -14.78 -52.51
CA THR A 259 -10.69 -15.55 -53.70
C THR A 259 -11.27 -14.85 -54.92
N ASN A 260 -10.45 -14.64 -55.95
CA ASN A 260 -10.85 -14.10 -57.25
C ASN A 260 -11.97 -14.91 -57.90
#